data_AF-G2J4F1-F1
#
_entry.id   AF-G2J4F1-F1
#
_cell.length_a   1.000
_cell.length_b   1.000
_cell.length_c   1.000
_cell.angle_alpha   90.00
_cell.angle_beta   90.00
_cell.angle_gamma   90.00
#
_symmetry.space_group_name_H-M   'P 1'
#
loop_
_entity.id
_entity.type
_entity.pdbx_description
1 polymer ?
#
loop_
_entity_poly.entity_id
_entity_poly.type
_entity_poly.pdbx_seq_one_letter_code
_entity_poly.pdbx_strand_id
1 'polypeptide(L)'
;MNVLFLCTGNSCRSILGEATFNHLAPEGWRAMSAGSRPTGQVHPRSLALLAREGISTEGYYSKSWDNLPATPDIVITVCASAAGETCPAYLGPVLRTHWGVEDPAHATGTDEEIDAAFMTAYRILRARIEAFLALPLATLQQDKAALKAEMDKIATLTA
;
A
#
# COMPACT_ATOMS: atom_id res chain seq x y z
N MET A 1 15.19 2.75 2.09
CA MET A 1 14.17 2.75 1.03
C MET A 1 12.83 3.06 1.66
N ASN A 2 12.20 4.17 1.26
CA ASN A 2 10.91 4.61 1.75
C ASN A 2 9.83 4.38 0.70
N VAL A 3 8.79 3.61 1.04
CA VAL A 3 7.68 3.28 0.14
C VAL A 3 6.40 3.92 0.65
N LEU A 4 5.67 4.64 -0.21
CA LEU A 4 4.37 5.19 0.12
C LEU A 4 3.25 4.34 -0.47
N PHE A 5 2.40 3.76 0.36
CA PHE A 5 1.10 3.22 -0.06
C PHE A 5 0.04 4.32 -0.01
N LEU A 6 -0.52 4.66 -1.16
CA LEU A 6 -1.47 5.74 -1.30
C LEU A 6 -2.85 5.22 -1.71
N CYS A 7 -3.87 5.60 -0.95
CA CYS A 7 -5.26 5.45 -1.38
C CYS A 7 -6.04 6.76 -1.15
N THR A 8 -7.35 6.76 -1.34
CA THR A 8 -8.17 7.97 -1.10
C THR A 8 -8.28 8.25 0.40
N GLY A 9 -8.78 7.28 1.17
CA GLY A 9 -9.18 7.49 2.57
C GLY A 9 -8.13 7.20 3.63
N ASN A 10 -7.02 6.55 3.29
CA ASN A 10 -6.05 6.00 4.26
C ASN A 10 -6.70 5.27 5.43
N SER A 11 -7.58 4.32 5.11
CA SER A 11 -8.40 3.62 6.11
C SER A 11 -8.27 2.09 6.02
N CYS A 12 -8.27 1.53 4.80
CA CYS A 12 -8.20 0.07 4.57
C CYS A 12 -6.92 -0.35 3.83
N ARG A 13 -6.95 -0.33 2.49
CA ARG A 13 -5.93 -0.92 1.60
C ARG A 13 -4.52 -0.41 1.85
N SER A 14 -4.35 0.91 1.99
CA SER A 14 -3.02 1.49 2.20
C SER A 14 -2.46 1.15 3.59
N ILE A 15 -3.32 0.96 4.60
CA ILE A 15 -2.92 0.53 5.94
C ILE A 15 -2.51 -0.94 5.92
N LEU A 16 -3.31 -1.80 5.26
CA LEU A 16 -2.94 -3.19 5.03
C LEU A 16 -1.59 -3.29 4.30
N GLY A 17 -1.38 -2.47 3.27
CA GLY A 17 -0.11 -2.40 2.52
C GLY A 17 1.07 -1.96 3.39
N GLU A 18 0.95 -0.85 4.12
CA GLU A 18 2.00 -0.34 5.00
C GLU A 18 2.39 -1.37 6.07
N ALA A 19 1.40 -1.93 6.77
CA ALA A 19 1.66 -2.85 7.86
C ALA A 19 2.27 -4.17 7.38
N THR A 20 1.74 -4.73 6.29
CA THR A 20 2.27 -5.96 5.68
C THR A 20 3.68 -5.76 5.18
N PHE A 21 3.95 -4.63 4.53
CA PHE A 21 5.29 -4.31 4.06
C PHE A 21 6.27 -4.20 5.22
N ASN A 22 5.95 -3.42 6.25
CA ASN A 22 6.85 -3.23 7.39
C ASN A 22 7.10 -4.52 8.18
N HIS A 23 6.15 -5.45 8.18
CA HIS A 23 6.32 -6.77 8.80
C HIS A 23 7.31 -7.68 8.04
N LEU A 24 7.35 -7.56 6.71
CA LEU A 24 8.15 -8.43 5.83
C LEU A 24 9.47 -7.78 5.39
N ALA A 25 9.59 -6.47 5.50
CA ALA A 25 10.69 -5.70 4.94
C ALA A 25 12.02 -6.00 5.65
N PRO A 26 13.13 -6.05 4.89
CA PRO A 26 14.46 -6.12 5.49
C PRO A 26 14.84 -4.80 6.18
N GLU A 27 15.92 -4.82 6.94
CA GLU A 27 16.46 -3.62 7.60
C GLU A 27 16.73 -2.48 6.59
N GLY A 28 16.44 -1.25 7.01
CA GLY A 28 16.62 -0.05 6.18
C GLY A 28 15.50 0.22 5.17
N TRP A 29 14.47 -0.64 5.14
CA TRP A 29 13.28 -0.46 4.31
C TRP A 29 12.08 -0.17 5.19
N ARG A 30 11.27 0.80 4.76
CA ARG A 30 10.10 1.21 5.52
C ARG A 30 9.00 1.66 4.58
N ALA A 31 7.80 1.19 4.85
CA ALA A 31 6.59 1.74 4.29
C ALA A 31 5.97 2.79 5.20
N MET A 32 5.31 3.74 4.57
CA MET A 32 4.33 4.65 5.15
C MET A 32 3.08 4.60 4.28
N SER A 33 1.93 4.98 4.84
CA SER A 33 0.73 5.20 4.05
C SER A 33 0.12 6.57 4.25
N ALA A 34 -0.65 6.98 3.26
CA ALA A 34 -1.43 8.21 3.31
C ALA A 34 -2.68 8.16 2.44
N GLY A 35 -3.47 9.21 2.57
CA GLY A 35 -4.71 9.45 1.86
C GLY A 35 -4.67 10.81 1.19
N SER A 36 -5.27 10.93 0.01
CA SER A 36 -5.52 12.24 -0.58
C SER A 36 -6.72 12.96 0.05
N ARG A 37 -7.67 12.19 0.60
CA ARG A 37 -8.79 12.64 1.42
C ARG A 37 -8.91 11.70 2.63
N PRO A 38 -7.96 11.75 3.59
CA PRO A 38 -7.92 10.81 4.70
C PRO A 38 -9.22 10.88 5.52
N THR A 39 -9.74 9.73 5.94
CA THR A 39 -10.96 9.64 6.76
C THR A 39 -10.72 10.06 8.20
N GLY A 40 -9.46 10.16 8.63
CA GLY A 40 -9.08 10.42 10.02
C GLY A 40 -9.12 9.19 10.92
N GLN A 41 -9.60 8.04 10.42
CA GLN A 41 -9.69 6.79 11.17
C GLN A 41 -9.31 5.57 10.33
N VAL A 42 -8.55 4.66 10.94
CA VAL A 42 -8.24 3.36 10.34
C VAL A 42 -9.46 2.45 10.49
N HIS A 43 -9.80 1.70 9.44
CA HIS A 43 -10.94 0.83 9.45
C HIS A 43 -10.73 -0.33 10.45
N PRO A 44 -11.65 -0.57 11.41
CA PRO A 44 -11.45 -1.58 12.45
C PRO A 44 -11.17 -2.98 11.91
N ARG A 45 -11.86 -3.39 10.83
CA ARG A 45 -11.61 -4.71 10.19
C ARG A 45 -10.21 -4.84 9.59
N SER A 46 -9.58 -3.75 9.16
CA SER A 46 -8.18 -3.80 8.72
C SER A 46 -7.24 -4.10 9.87
N LEU A 47 -7.43 -3.46 11.03
CA LEU A 47 -6.64 -3.75 12.24
C LEU A 47 -6.90 -5.17 12.75
N ALA A 48 -8.16 -5.61 12.77
CA ALA A 48 -8.52 -6.96 13.19
C ALA A 48 -7.90 -8.04 12.29
N LEU A 49 -7.89 -7.83 10.97
CA LEU A 49 -7.23 -8.72 10.03
C LEU A 49 -5.71 -8.76 10.24
N LEU A 50 -5.05 -7.60 10.37
CA LEU A 50 -3.61 -7.55 10.63
C LEU A 50 -3.24 -8.31 11.91
N ALA A 51 -3.98 -8.09 12.99
CA ALA A 51 -3.77 -8.79 14.26
C ALA A 51 -3.94 -10.31 14.12
N ARG A 52 -4.96 -10.77 13.38
CA ARG A 52 -5.18 -12.20 13.07
C ARG A 52 -4.02 -12.82 12.30
N GLU A 53 -3.42 -12.07 11.38
CA GLU A 53 -2.27 -12.52 10.58
C GLU A 53 -0.92 -12.34 11.31
N GLY A 54 -0.93 -11.98 12.61
CA GLY A 54 0.27 -11.81 13.41
C GLY A 54 1.07 -10.54 13.10
N ILE A 55 0.46 -9.56 12.44
CA ILE A 55 1.08 -8.28 12.11
C ILE A 55 0.71 -7.26 13.19
N SER A 56 1.71 -6.56 13.74
CA SER A 56 1.49 -5.49 14.70
C SER A 56 0.53 -4.44 14.13
N THR A 57 -0.32 -3.87 14.97
CA THR A 57 -1.28 -2.80 14.62
C THR A 57 -0.90 -1.45 15.24
N GLU A 58 0.21 -1.38 15.96
CA GLU A 58 0.62 -0.19 16.68
C GLU A 58 1.14 0.91 15.73
N GLY A 59 0.76 2.15 16.02
CA GLY A 59 1.30 3.33 15.33
C GLY A 59 0.71 3.62 13.95
N TYR A 60 -0.24 2.81 13.46
CA TYR A 60 -0.96 3.12 12.21
C TYR A 60 -2.13 4.07 12.47
N TYR A 61 -2.23 5.11 11.64
CA TYR A 61 -3.29 6.11 11.71
C TYR A 61 -3.55 6.69 10.33
N SER A 62 -4.77 7.19 10.11
CA SER A 62 -5.17 7.84 8.86
C SER A 62 -4.54 9.24 8.76
N LYS A 63 -3.80 9.51 7.70
CA LYS A 63 -3.05 10.77 7.50
C LYS A 63 -3.07 11.26 6.05
N SER A 64 -2.93 12.57 5.88
CA SER A 64 -2.79 13.18 4.54
C SER A 64 -1.41 12.94 3.96
N TRP A 65 -1.31 12.87 2.64
CA TRP A 65 -0.04 12.89 1.92
C TRP A 65 0.70 14.24 2.02
N ASP A 66 0.13 15.27 2.63
CA ASP A 66 0.76 16.60 2.68
C ASP A 66 1.88 16.65 3.72
N ASN A 67 1.81 15.78 4.73
CA ASN A 67 2.70 15.77 5.90
C ASN A 67 3.27 14.37 6.14
N LEU A 68 3.91 13.80 5.12
CA LEU A 68 4.59 12.52 5.27
C LEU A 68 5.81 12.63 6.19
N PRO A 69 6.09 11.61 7.01
CA PRO A 69 7.23 11.63 7.93
C PRO A 69 8.59 11.56 7.21
N ALA A 70 8.60 11.11 5.95
CA ALA A 70 9.77 11.11 5.10
C ALA A 70 9.36 11.19 3.62
N THR A 71 10.28 11.65 2.78
CA THR A 71 10.08 11.62 1.32
C THR A 71 10.16 10.17 0.82
N PRO A 72 9.16 9.69 0.07
CA PRO A 72 9.19 8.34 -0.50
C PRO A 72 10.09 8.28 -1.72
N ASP A 73 10.75 7.14 -1.90
CA ASP A 73 11.50 6.76 -3.10
C ASP A 73 10.56 6.16 -4.16
N ILE A 74 9.47 5.52 -3.72
CA ILE A 74 8.45 4.86 -4.54
C ILE A 74 7.07 5.20 -3.99
N VAL A 75 6.12 5.53 -4.87
CA VAL A 75 4.70 5.65 -4.54
C VAL A 75 3.92 4.52 -5.23
N ILE A 76 3.19 3.76 -4.43
CA ILE A 76 2.30 2.69 -4.86
C ILE A 76 0.87 3.15 -4.61
N THR A 77 0.13 3.42 -5.68
CA THR A 77 -1.29 3.75 -5.57
C THR A 77 -2.13 2.47 -5.56
N VAL A 78 -3.06 2.33 -4.62
CA VAL A 78 -3.86 1.09 -4.46
C VAL A 78 -5.34 1.25 -4.78
N CYS A 79 -5.78 2.48 -5.09
CA CYS A 79 -7.11 2.76 -5.64
C CYS A 79 -7.00 3.58 -6.92
N ALA A 80 -7.92 3.36 -7.87
CA ALA A 80 -7.93 4.05 -9.16
C ALA A 80 -8.06 5.57 -9.00
N SER A 81 -8.84 6.03 -8.02
CA SER A 81 -8.98 7.46 -7.72
C SER A 81 -7.65 8.09 -7.32
N ALA A 82 -6.87 7.46 -6.43
CA ALA A 82 -5.56 7.99 -6.04
C ALA A 82 -4.55 7.94 -7.18
N ALA A 83 -4.67 6.99 -8.12
CA ALA A 83 -3.84 6.93 -9.32
C ALA A 83 -4.11 8.11 -10.28
N GLY A 84 -5.36 8.58 -10.36
CA GLY A 84 -5.78 9.67 -11.24
C GLY A 84 -5.68 11.07 -10.64
N GLU A 85 -5.38 11.20 -9.34
CA GLU A 85 -5.30 12.49 -8.67
C GLU A 85 -3.95 13.18 -8.87
N THR A 86 -3.99 14.52 -8.99
CA THR A 86 -2.78 15.33 -9.11
C THR A 86 -2.04 15.33 -7.77
N CYS A 87 -0.98 14.52 -7.66
CA CYS A 87 -0.15 14.50 -6.47
C CYS A 87 0.56 15.84 -6.24
N PRO A 88 0.90 16.17 -4.99
CA PRO A 88 1.77 17.30 -4.66
C PRO A 88 3.08 17.32 -5.48
N ALA A 89 3.55 18.52 -5.81
CA ALA A 89 4.73 18.72 -6.66
C ALA A 89 6.00 18.02 -6.12
N TYR A 90 6.14 17.91 -4.80
CA TYR A 90 7.29 17.26 -4.17
C TYR A 90 7.35 15.74 -4.44
N LEU A 91 6.21 15.11 -4.79
CA LEU A 91 6.15 13.71 -5.25
C LEU A 91 6.33 13.58 -6.76
N GLY A 92 6.47 14.68 -7.50
CA GLY A 92 6.67 14.73 -8.95
C GLY A 92 7.77 13.79 -9.48
N PRO A 93 9.00 13.84 -8.94
CA PRO A 93 10.13 13.05 -9.46
C PRO A 93 10.19 11.60 -8.94
N VAL A 94 9.25 11.21 -8.07
CA VAL A 94 9.22 9.90 -7.41
C VAL A 94 8.66 8.85 -8.35
N LEU A 95 9.24 7.63 -8.35
CA LEU A 95 8.75 6.52 -9.16
C LEU A 95 7.33 6.14 -8.71
N ARG A 96 6.43 5.94 -9.68
CA ARG A 96 5.02 5.60 -9.41
C ARG A 96 4.59 4.33 -10.12
N THR A 97 3.83 3.52 -9.40
CA THR A 97 3.10 2.38 -9.95
C THR A 97 1.69 2.31 -9.36
N HIS A 98 0.81 1.57 -10.02
CA HIS A 98 -0.57 1.36 -9.60
C HIS A 98 -0.84 -0.11 -9.34
N TRP A 99 -1.06 -0.46 -8.08
CA TRP A 99 -1.47 -1.80 -7.65
C TRP A 99 -2.94 -1.77 -7.30
N GLY A 100 -3.81 -1.73 -8.31
CA GLY A 100 -5.25 -1.68 -8.12
C GLY A 100 -5.76 -2.83 -7.23
N VAL A 101 -6.48 -2.47 -6.17
CA VAL A 101 -7.17 -3.41 -5.27
C VAL A 101 -8.57 -2.86 -4.99
N GLU A 102 -9.58 -3.71 -5.12
CA GLU A 102 -10.96 -3.36 -4.80
C GLU A 102 -11.08 -2.89 -3.35
N ASP A 103 -11.97 -1.93 -3.08
CA ASP A 103 -12.14 -1.43 -1.71
C ASP A 103 -12.95 -2.42 -0.88
N PRO A 104 -12.34 -3.10 0.11
CA PRO A 104 -13.09 -4.04 0.94
C PRO A 104 -14.15 -3.33 1.80
N ALA A 105 -14.07 -2.01 2.01
CA ALA A 105 -15.09 -1.25 2.74
C ALA A 105 -16.41 -1.09 1.97
N HIS A 106 -16.42 -1.36 0.65
CA HIS A 106 -17.65 -1.37 -0.15
C HIS A 106 -18.32 -2.74 -0.20
N ALA A 107 -17.73 -3.79 0.40
CA ALA A 107 -18.34 -5.10 0.47
C ALA A 107 -19.62 -5.04 1.32
N THR A 108 -20.66 -5.72 0.86
CA THR A 108 -21.97 -5.82 1.52
C THR A 108 -22.35 -7.28 1.68
N GLY A 109 -23.08 -7.63 2.73
CA GLY A 109 -23.54 -8.99 2.98
C GLY A 109 -23.36 -9.38 4.43
N THR A 110 -23.13 -10.67 4.66
CA THR A 110 -22.78 -11.26 5.94
C THR A 110 -21.40 -10.79 6.42
N ASP A 111 -21.12 -10.95 7.71
CA ASP A 111 -19.81 -10.62 8.28
C ASP A 111 -18.69 -11.45 7.63
N GLU A 112 -18.98 -12.71 7.29
CA GLU A 112 -18.06 -13.61 6.60
C GLU A 112 -17.73 -13.13 5.18
N GLU A 113 -18.73 -12.65 4.42
CA GLU A 113 -18.52 -12.10 3.08
C GLU A 113 -17.69 -10.82 3.11
N ILE A 114 -17.96 -9.94 4.08
CA ILE A 114 -17.18 -8.72 4.27
C ILE A 114 -15.74 -9.07 4.67
N ASP A 115 -15.55 -9.96 5.63
CA ASP A 115 -14.21 -10.40 6.05
C ASP A 115 -13.44 -11.08 4.91
N ALA A 116 -14.12 -11.83 4.04
CA ALA A 116 -13.53 -12.43 2.85
C ALA A 116 -13.02 -11.36 1.86
N ALA A 117 -13.73 -10.23 1.71
CA ALA A 117 -13.27 -9.11 0.89
C ALA A 117 -12.01 -8.45 1.47
N PHE A 118 -11.95 -8.23 2.79
CA PHE A 118 -10.74 -7.74 3.47
C PHE A 118 -9.57 -8.70 3.29
N MET A 119 -9.80 -10.01 3.45
CA MET A 119 -8.79 -11.05 3.26
C MET A 119 -8.29 -11.10 1.81
N THR A 120 -9.18 -10.96 0.84
CA THR A 120 -8.82 -10.90 -0.59
C THR A 120 -7.90 -9.71 -0.86
N ALA A 121 -8.28 -8.51 -0.40
CA ALA A 121 -7.46 -7.32 -0.55
C ALA A 121 -6.07 -7.48 0.09
N TYR A 122 -6.02 -8.07 1.30
CA TYR A 122 -4.77 -8.36 1.99
C TYR A 122 -3.88 -9.33 1.22
N ARG A 123 -4.43 -10.46 0.74
CA ARG A 123 -3.65 -11.47 -0.01
C ARG A 123 -3.06 -10.90 -1.29
N ILE A 124 -3.83 -10.11 -2.04
CA ILE A 124 -3.34 -9.42 -3.24
C ILE A 124 -2.17 -8.50 -2.89
N LEU A 125 -2.33 -7.67 -1.86
CA LEU A 125 -1.26 -6.76 -1.44
C LEU A 125 -0.02 -7.52 -0.96
N ARG A 126 -0.20 -8.58 -0.16
CA ARG A 126 0.89 -9.40 0.36
C ARG A 126 1.68 -10.06 -0.76
N ALA A 127 1.01 -10.72 -1.72
CA ALA A 127 1.67 -11.36 -2.85
C ALA A 127 2.51 -10.35 -3.67
N ARG A 128 1.96 -9.15 -3.90
CA ARG A 128 2.68 -8.07 -4.60
C ARG A 128 3.86 -7.53 -3.80
N ILE A 129 3.70 -7.38 -2.49
CA ILE A 129 4.78 -6.96 -1.58
C ILE A 129 5.90 -7.99 -1.56
N GLU A 130 5.58 -9.27 -1.42
CA GLU A 130 6.58 -10.36 -1.43
C GLU A 130 7.34 -10.40 -2.76
N ALA A 131 6.64 -10.27 -3.89
CA ALA A 131 7.28 -10.17 -5.20
C ALA A 131 8.17 -8.93 -5.33
N PHE A 132 7.76 -7.79 -4.77
CA PHE A 132 8.55 -6.56 -4.78
C PHE A 132 9.82 -6.69 -3.93
N LEU A 133 9.71 -7.25 -2.73
CA LEU A 133 10.85 -7.48 -1.84
C LEU A 133 11.84 -8.50 -2.42
N ALA A 134 11.38 -9.38 -3.31
CA ALA A 134 12.23 -10.34 -4.02
C ALA A 134 12.98 -9.74 -5.23
N LEU A 135 12.68 -8.50 -5.64
CA LEU A 135 13.38 -7.87 -6.76
C LEU A 135 14.87 -7.60 -6.43
N PRO A 136 15.78 -7.73 -7.42
CA PRO A 136 17.19 -7.39 -7.24
C PRO A 136 17.40 -5.85 -7.26
N LEU A 137 16.90 -5.16 -6.22
CA LEU A 137 16.88 -3.68 -6.20
C LEU A 137 18.25 -3.03 -6.25
N ALA A 138 19.31 -3.69 -5.75
CA ALA A 138 20.68 -3.17 -5.86
C ALA A 138 21.07 -2.89 -7.33
N THR A 139 20.57 -3.72 -8.25
CA THR A 139 20.77 -3.56 -9.69
C THR A 139 19.73 -2.62 -10.30
N LEU A 140 18.45 -2.76 -9.91
CA LEU A 140 17.34 -2.02 -10.52
C LEU A 140 17.25 -0.55 -10.10
N GLN A 141 17.79 -0.15 -8.94
CA GLN A 141 17.75 1.25 -8.49
C GLN A 141 18.49 2.22 -9.42
N GLN A 142 19.47 1.72 -10.17
CA GLN A 142 20.22 2.52 -11.16
C GLN A 142 19.46 2.69 -12.48
N ASP A 143 18.39 1.90 -12.70
CA ASP A 143 17.54 1.98 -13.89
C ASP A 143 16.07 2.11 -13.47
N LYS A 144 15.62 3.37 -13.33
CA LYS A 144 14.24 3.70 -12.96
C LYS A 144 13.22 3.13 -13.94
N ALA A 145 13.55 2.99 -15.22
CA ALA A 145 12.63 2.46 -16.22
C ALA A 145 12.45 0.94 -16.05
N ALA A 146 13.54 0.20 -15.84
CA ALA A 146 13.50 -1.22 -15.54
C ALA A 146 12.77 -1.49 -14.22
N LEU A 147 13.08 -0.72 -13.16
CA LEU A 147 12.37 -0.85 -11.89
C LEU A 147 10.87 -0.60 -12.06
N LYS A 148 10.48 0.44 -12.80
CA LYS A 148 9.07 0.71 -13.07
C LYS A 148 8.40 -0.45 -13.82
N ALA A 149 9.06 -1.01 -14.83
CA ALA A 149 8.53 -2.13 -15.60
C ALA A 149 8.28 -3.36 -14.72
N GLU A 150 9.20 -3.70 -13.81
CA GLU A 150 9.00 -4.79 -12.86
C GLU A 150 7.86 -4.51 -11.88
N MET A 151 7.78 -3.28 -11.35
CA MET A 151 6.69 -2.87 -10.46
C MET A 151 5.31 -2.94 -11.13
N ASP A 152 5.22 -2.57 -12.41
CA ASP A 152 4.00 -2.65 -13.21
C ASP A 152 3.65 -4.11 -13.55
N LYS A 153 4.63 -5.00 -13.74
CA LYS A 153 4.37 -6.44 -13.87
C LYS A 153 3.80 -7.02 -12.57
N ILE A 154 4.37 -6.65 -11.42
CA ILE A 154 3.87 -7.08 -10.11
C ILE A 154 2.41 -6.64 -9.92
N ALA A 155 2.01 -5.49 -10.46
CA ALA A 155 0.64 -4.99 -10.36
C ALA A 155 -0.42 -5.95 -10.93
N THR A 156 -0.06 -6.85 -11.85
CA THR A 156 -0.99 -7.79 -12.49
C THR A 156 -1.19 -9.07 -11.70
N LEU A 157 -0.41 -9.31 -10.64
CA LEU A 157 -0.55 -10.49 -9.80
C LEU A 157 -1.94 -10.50 -9.14
N THR A 158 -2.63 -11.63 -9.30
CA THR A 158 -3.85 -12.01 -8.59
C THR A 158 -3.48 -13.06 -7.55
N ALA A 159 -3.95 -12.90 -6.31
CA ALA A 159 -3.69 -13.85 -5.23
C ALA A 159 -4.52 -15.13 -5.34
#